data_AF-A0A5C6RI94-F1
#
_entry.id   AF-A0A5C6RI94-F1
#
_cell.length_a   1.000
_cell.length_b   1.000
_cell.length_c   1.000
_cell.angle_alpha   90.00
_cell.angle_beta   90.00
_cell.angle_gamma   90.00
#
_symmetry.space_group_name_H-M   'P 1'
#
loop_
_entity.id
_entity.type
_entity.pdbx_description
1 polymer ?
#
loop_
_entity_poly.entity_id
_entity_poly.type
_entity_poly.pdbx_seq_one_letter_code
_entity_poly.pdbx_strand_id
1 'polypeptide(L)' 'MTKQVTIKEAHYVKDVTISLRTNSQLKAIMEELGKRKGMNLTDYLNEMIVAQLKQEGIAVTVSRQF' A
#
# COMPACT_ATOMS: atom_id res chain seq x y z
N MET A 1 -16.32 -33.29 1.98
CA MET A 1 -15.47 -33.02 0.78
C MET A 1 -14.81 -31.68 0.97
N THR A 2 -13.50 -31.65 1.20
CA THR A 2 -12.76 -30.42 1.54
C THR A 2 -12.16 -29.85 0.26
N LYS A 3 -12.59 -28.66 -0.16
CA LYS A 3 -12.00 -27.97 -1.33
C LYS A 3 -10.68 -27.32 -0.90
N GLN A 4 -9.55 -27.89 -1.30
CA GLN A 4 -8.25 -27.23 -1.21
C GLN A 4 -8.24 -26.04 -2.17
N VAL A 5 -8.08 -24.83 -1.63
CA VAL A 5 -7.78 -23.65 -2.42
C VAL A 5 -6.27 -23.66 -2.68
N THR A 6 -5.87 -24.17 -3.84
CA THR A 6 -4.49 -24.08 -4.30
C THR A 6 -4.19 -22.62 -4.65
N ILE A 7 -3.44 -21.93 -3.79
CA ILE A 7 -2.91 -20.61 -4.09
C ILE A 7 -1.74 -20.81 -5.07
N LYS A 8 -1.97 -20.52 -6.35
CA LYS A 8 -0.93 -20.52 -7.38
C LYS A 8 0.15 -19.50 -7.01
N GLU A 9 1.41 -19.87 -7.28
CA GLU A 9 2.62 -19.13 -6.94
C GLU A 9 2.45 -17.61 -7.11
N ALA A 10 2.68 -16.87 -6.03
CA ALA A 10 2.68 -15.43 -6.05
C ALA A 10 3.85 -14.97 -6.93
N HIS A 11 3.58 -14.63 -8.18
CA HIS A 11 4.54 -13.92 -9.02
C HIS A 11 4.87 -12.60 -8.34
N TYR A 12 6.08 -12.50 -7.80
CA TYR A 12 6.57 -11.31 -7.11
C TYR A 12 6.75 -10.21 -8.17
N VAL A 13 5.74 -9.36 -8.37
CA VAL A 13 5.87 -8.19 -9.23
C VAL A 13 6.64 -7.15 -8.44
N LYS A 14 7.89 -6.93 -8.86
CA LYS A 14 8.89 -6.15 -8.12
C LYS A 14 8.44 -4.70 -7.88
N ASP A 15 7.72 -4.11 -8.83
CA ASP A 15 7.18 -2.75 -8.73
C ASP A 15 5.84 -2.65 -9.48
N VAL A 16 4.79 -2.19 -8.79
CA VAL A 16 3.46 -1.96 -9.38
C VAL A 16 3.11 -0.48 -9.25
N THR A 17 2.80 0.17 -10.36
CA THR A 17 2.33 1.56 -10.36
C THR A 17 0.82 1.61 -10.12
N ILE A 18 0.41 2.33 -9.08
CA ILE A 18 -1.00 2.63 -8.80
C ILE A 18 -1.28 4.07 -9.22
N SER A 19 -2.21 4.26 -10.16
CA SER A 19 -2.67 5.58 -10.60
C SER A 19 -3.99 5.94 -9.92
N LEU A 20 -4.00 7.05 -9.18
CA LEU A 20 -5.18 7.56 -8.49
C LEU A 20 -5.62 8.89 -9.11
N ARG A 21 -6.91 9.03 -9.43
CA ARG A 21 -7.51 10.33 -9.74
C ARG A 21 -8.05 10.94 -8.45
N THR A 22 -7.58 12.14 -8.12
CA THR A 22 -8.06 12.90 -6.95
C THR A 22 -8.07 14.40 -7.28
N ASN A 23 -8.67 15.21 -6.42
CA ASN A 23 -8.63 16.67 -6.55
C ASN A 23 -7.33 17.24 -5.92
N SER A 24 -6.97 18.46 -6.32
CA SER A 24 -5.73 19.12 -5.89
C SER A 24 -5.67 19.39 -4.39
N GLN A 25 -6.81 19.70 -3.76
CA GLN A 25 -6.88 19.97 -2.32
C GLN A 25 -6.55 18.71 -1.50
N LEU A 26 -7.13 17.57 -1.86
CA LEU A 26 -6.84 16.30 -1.21
C LEU A 26 -5.38 15.90 -1.37
N LYS A 27 -4.81 16.09 -2.57
CA LYS A 27 -3.37 15.85 -2.80
C LYS A 27 -2.51 16.69 -1.85
N ALA A 28 -2.79 17.98 -1.72
CA ALA A 28 -2.04 18.88 -0.84
C ALA A 28 -2.14 18.46 0.63
N ILE A 29 -3.33 18.12 1.11
CA ILE A 29 -3.55 17.65 2.48
C ILE A 29 -2.75 16.36 2.75
N MET A 30 -2.80 15.39 1.83
CA MET A 30 -2.05 14.14 1.98
C MET A 30 -0.53 14.38 1.95
N GLU A 31 -0.05 15.31 1.13
CA GLU A 31 1.37 15.70 1.10
C GLU A 31 1.82 16.32 2.42
N GLU A 32 1.01 17.20 3.02
CA GLU A 32 1.30 17.78 4.33
C GLU A 32 1.30 16.73 5.45
N LEU A 33 0.36 15.79 5.43
CA LEU A 33 0.31 14.69 6.40
C LEU A 33 1.54 13.79 6.30
N GLY A 34 1.97 13.46 5.08
CA GLY A 34 3.23 12.74 4.84
C GLY A 34 4.42 13.50 5.41
N LYS A 35 4.54 14.80 5.12
CA LYS A 35 5.64 15.66 5.62
C LYS A 35 5.71 15.70 7.14
N ARG A 36 4.56 15.77 7.84
CA ARG A 36 4.51 15.73 9.32
C ARG A 36 5.08 14.43 9.90
N LYS A 37 5.07 13.36 9.12
CA LYS A 37 5.66 12.04 9.47
C LYS A 37 7.06 11.84 8.89
N GLY A 38 7.65 12.85 8.25
CA GLY A 38 8.96 12.75 7.59
C GLY A 38 8.95 11.89 6.32
N MET A 39 7.80 11.73 5.68
CA MET A 39 7.59 10.87 4.51
C MET A 39 7.20 11.70 3.27
N ASN A 40 7.53 11.20 2.09
CA ASN A 40 6.93 11.71 0.86
C ASN A 40 5.50 11.16 0.69
N LEU A 41 4.73 11.69 -0.28
CA LEU A 41 3.35 11.28 -0.51
C LEU A 41 3.21 9.78 -0.79
N THR A 42 4.11 9.20 -1.59
CA THR A 42 4.06 7.80 -1.97
C THR A 42 4.28 6.88 -0.77
N ASP A 43 5.29 7.17 0.05
CA ASP A 43 5.57 6.40 1.27
C ASP A 43 4.41 6.49 2.26
N TYR A 44 3.84 7.68 2.41
CA TYR A 44 2.66 7.90 3.25
C TYR A 44 1.45 7.09 2.78
N LEU A 45 1.15 7.10 1.47
CA LEU A 45 0.06 6.31 0.90
C LEU A 45 0.30 4.80 1.03
N ASN A 46 1.53 4.35 0.81
CA ASN A 46 1.90 2.95 0.99
C ASN A 46 1.70 2.50 2.44
N GLU A 47 2.10 3.31 3.42
CA GLU A 47 1.85 3.01 4.84
C GLU A 47 0.35 2.90 5.15
N MET A 48 -0.46 3.82 4.62
CA MET A 48 -1.91 3.80 4.80
C MET A 48 -2.55 2.56 4.18
N ILE A 49 -2.17 2.19 2.95
CA ILE A 49 -2.68 0.99 2.27
C ILE A 49 -2.34 -0.26 3.09
N VAL A 50 -1.09 -0.38 3.54
CA VAL A 50 -0.64 -1.52 4.36
C VAL A 50 -1.38 -1.58 5.69
N ALA A 51 -1.60 -0.45 6.35
CA ALA A 51 -2.35 -0.38 7.59
C ALA A 51 -3.80 -0.85 7.40
N GLN A 52 -4.48 -0.39 6.32
CA GLN A 52 -5.84 -0.83 6.01
C GLN A 52 -5.90 -2.34 5.72
N LEU A 53 -4.99 -2.86 4.90
CA LEU A 53 -4.95 -4.29 4.57
C LEU A 53 -4.75 -5.16 5.81
N LYS A 54 -3.91 -4.72 6.77
CA LYS A 54 -3.75 -5.42 8.06
C LYS A 54 -5.03 -5.41 8.90
N GLN A 55 -5.79 -4.32 8.88
CA GLN A 55 -7.09 -4.25 9.57
C GLN A 55 -8.11 -5.23 8.98
N GLU A 56 -8.07 -5.46 7.66
CA GLU A 56 -8.87 -6.47 6.97
C GLU A 56 -8.33 -7.91 7.15
N GLY A 57 -7.29 -8.11 7.97
CA GLY A 57 -6.68 -9.42 8.21
C GLY A 57 -5.78 -9.93 7.07
N ILE A 58 -5.41 -9.07 6.12
CA ILE A 58 -4.56 -9.43 4.98
C ILE A 58 -3.09 -9.24 5.39
N ALA A 59 -2.32 -10.34 5.35
CA ALA A 59 -0.90 -10.31 5.66
C ALA A 59 -0.10 -9.67 4.51
N VAL A 60 0.50 -8.50 4.77
CA VAL A 60 1.36 -7.79 3.81
C VAL A 60 2.77 -7.67 4.37
N THR A 61 3.76 -8.15 3.61
CA THR A 61 5.19 -8.00 3.93
C THR A 61 5.77 -6.92 3.04
N VAL A 62 6.18 -5.80 3.64
CA VAL A 62 6.89 -4.72 2.92
C VAL A 62 8.37 -4.88 3.19
N SER A 63 9.10 -5.43 2.23
CA SER A 63 10.57 -5.46 2.26
C SER A 63 11.10 -4.08 1.88
N ARG A 64 11.51 -3.28 2.87
CA ARG A 64 12.30 -2.06 2.63
C ARG A 64 13.67 -2.50 2.10
N GLN A 65 13.86 -2.49 0.78
CA GLN A 65 15.21 -2.54 0.21
C GLN A 65 15.84 -1.17 0.44
N PHE A 66 16.84 -1.14 1.32
CA PHE A 66 17.74 0.00 1.52
C PHE A 66 18.77 0.07 0.38
#